data_AF-M1PK04-F1
#
_entry.id   AF-M1PK04-F1
#
_cell.length_a   1.000
_cell.length_b   1.000
_cell.length_c   1.000
_cell.angle_alpha   90.00
_cell.angle_beta   90.00
_cell.angle_gamma   90.00
#
_symmetry.space_group_name_H-M   'P 1'
#
loop_
_entity.id
_entity.type
_entity.pdbx_description
1 polymer ?
#
loop_
_entity_poly.entity_id
_entity_poly.type
_entity_poly.pdbx_seq_one_letter_code
_entity_poly.pdbx_strand_id
1 'polypeptide(L)'
;MTENLYNIILGLSVSASILFTLMGVLQLSKLVPEEDREFMDPLPPLLDFIWPLARIIAYYGCSRIPFSYLKSVEGRLKRNGLGHMMIAEEFIALRIIAASVALLSGYILITLLAEWNPILYIVLPALGFFYPDIWLRDIRKKQVDAVLRTLPAYLDFITMAVEAGLNFSGAIAQARTKGPAGPLVIEFGIVLRDMRSGIPRTRALKRMAKRLDIHEISSFVNAVVQAEKMGSSMAGVLRIQAEQRRSERFQRAEKKAMEAPVKLIGPLVIFIFPTTFIVLAFPIAIKFIQGGYF
;
A
#
# COMPACT_ATOMS: atom_id res chain seq x y z
N MET A 1 22.09 -7.98 -48.50
CA MET A 1 22.95 -7.00 -47.80
C MET A 1 22.22 -5.71 -47.43
N THR A 2 21.35 -5.19 -48.30
CA THR A 2 20.58 -3.96 -48.09
C THR A 2 19.58 -4.03 -46.92
N GLU A 3 18.90 -5.16 -46.72
CA GLU A 3 17.96 -5.32 -45.58
C GLU A 3 18.66 -5.34 -44.21
N ASN A 4 19.82 -5.98 -44.10
CA ASN A 4 20.60 -5.98 -42.86
C ASN A 4 21.11 -4.56 -42.52
N LEU A 5 21.48 -3.77 -43.53
CA LEU A 5 21.91 -2.38 -43.32
C LEU A 5 20.75 -1.49 -42.81
N TYR A 6 19.54 -1.68 -43.35
CA TYR A 6 18.34 -0.95 -42.92
C TYR A 6 17.97 -1.25 -41.46
N ASN A 7 17.99 -2.52 -41.06
CA ASN A 7 17.69 -2.93 -39.68
C ASN A 7 18.72 -2.39 -38.67
N ILE A 8 20.01 -2.32 -39.05
CA ILE A 8 21.07 -1.74 -38.21
C ILE A 8 20.87 -0.22 -38.04
N ILE A 9 20.54 0.49 -39.11
CA ILE A 9 20.28 1.94 -39.06
C ILE A 9 19.04 2.25 -38.22
N LEU A 10 17.96 1.46 -38.36
CA LEU A 10 16.77 1.58 -37.50
C LEU A 10 17.11 1.32 -36.03
N GLY A 11 17.86 0.25 -35.73
CA GLY A 11 18.27 -0.07 -34.36
C GLY A 11 19.09 1.03 -33.70
N LEU A 12 20.03 1.64 -34.43
CA LEU A 12 20.82 2.78 -33.96
C LEU A 12 19.96 4.02 -33.73
N SER A 13 19.01 4.31 -34.61
CA SER A 13 18.09 5.44 -34.48
C SER A 13 17.18 5.32 -33.26
N VAL A 14 16.60 4.13 -33.04
CA VAL A 14 15.77 3.85 -31.85
C VAL A 14 16.61 3.96 -30.57
N SER A 15 17.82 3.40 -30.57
CA SER A 15 18.72 3.46 -29.40
C SER A 15 19.13 4.90 -29.08
N ALA A 16 19.45 5.71 -30.10
CA ALA A 16 19.78 7.11 -29.93
C ALA A 16 18.57 7.91 -29.39
N SER A 17 17.37 7.66 -29.92
CA SER A 17 16.14 8.31 -29.46
C SER A 17 15.85 8.02 -27.98
N ILE A 18 15.98 6.75 -27.56
CA ILE A 18 15.85 6.34 -26.16
C ILE A 18 16.87 7.07 -25.28
N LEU A 19 18.13 7.15 -25.71
CA LEU A 19 19.22 7.80 -24.98
C LEU A 19 18.98 9.31 -24.82
N PHE A 20 18.49 9.98 -25.87
CA PHE A 20 18.11 11.39 -25.82
C PHE A 20 16.92 11.64 -24.89
N THR A 21 15.87 10.80 -24.94
CA THR A 21 14.76 10.91 -23.98
C THR A 21 15.21 10.68 -22.55
N LEU A 22 16.09 9.71 -22.31
CA LEU A 22 16.61 9.41 -20.98
C LEU A 22 17.50 10.54 -20.46
N MET A 23 18.38 11.11 -21.29
CA MET A 23 19.16 12.31 -20.96
C MET A 23 18.27 13.53 -20.69
N GLY A 24 17.23 13.74 -21.50
CA GLY A 24 16.28 14.84 -21.33
C GLY A 24 15.52 14.74 -20.01
N VAL A 25 15.05 13.54 -19.66
CA VAL A 25 14.45 13.25 -18.36
C VAL A 25 15.42 13.54 -17.21
N LEU A 26 16.69 13.11 -17.32
CA LEU A 26 17.70 13.33 -16.29
C LEU A 26 18.14 14.80 -16.17
N GLN A 27 18.06 15.58 -17.25
CA GLN A 27 18.34 17.03 -17.20
C GLN A 27 17.15 17.80 -16.63
N LEU A 28 15.92 17.45 -17.01
CA LEU A 28 14.71 18.05 -16.48
C LEU A 28 14.53 17.74 -14.99
N SER A 29 14.91 16.55 -14.51
CA SER A 29 14.82 16.20 -13.09
C SER A 29 15.72 17.05 -12.20
N LYS A 30 16.88 17.51 -12.73
CA LYS A 30 17.80 18.42 -12.03
C LYS A 30 17.28 19.86 -11.93
N LEU A 31 16.32 20.24 -12.78
CA LEU A 31 15.71 21.57 -12.79
C LEU A 31 14.53 21.69 -11.82
N VAL A 32 14.03 20.56 -11.28
CA VAL A 32 12.96 20.58 -10.29
C VAL A 32 13.57 20.84 -8.89
N PRO A 33 13.08 21.82 -8.11
CA PRO A 33 13.62 22.16 -6.78
C PRO A 33 13.38 21.06 -5.76
N GLU A 34 14.43 20.52 -5.12
CA GLU A 34 14.35 19.38 -4.21
C GLU A 34 13.23 19.56 -3.18
N GLU A 35 12.29 18.61 -3.16
CA GLU A 35 11.26 18.61 -2.13
C GLU A 35 11.91 18.24 -0.81
N ASP A 36 11.66 19.06 0.20
CA ASP A 36 12.08 18.80 1.57
C ASP A 36 11.27 17.60 2.12
N ARG A 37 11.82 16.41 1.88
CA ARG A 37 11.27 15.11 2.31
C ARG A 37 11.78 14.70 3.69
N GLU A 38 12.39 15.60 4.47
CA GLU A 38 12.98 15.28 5.77
C GLU A 38 11.95 14.65 6.75
N PHE A 39 10.66 15.00 6.60
CA PHE A 39 9.57 14.48 7.44
C PHE A 39 8.72 13.39 6.76
N MET A 40 9.08 12.93 5.56
CA MET A 40 8.32 11.92 4.82
C MET A 40 8.88 10.52 5.03
N ASP A 41 8.00 9.53 4.96
CA ASP A 41 8.39 8.12 5.02
C ASP A 41 9.16 7.71 3.74
N PRO A 42 10.17 6.84 3.84
CA PRO A 42 10.96 6.42 2.68
C PRO A 42 10.09 5.64 1.68
N LEU A 43 10.28 5.98 0.41
CA LEU A 43 9.58 5.33 -0.70
C LEU A 43 10.09 3.89 -0.89
N PRO A 44 9.24 2.95 -1.36
CA PRO A 44 9.69 1.63 -1.73
C PRO A 44 10.68 1.72 -2.92
N PRO A 45 11.65 0.80 -3.03
CA PRO A 45 12.79 0.93 -3.96
C PRO A 45 12.37 0.99 -5.44
N LEU A 46 11.27 0.34 -5.81
CA LEU A 46 10.73 0.40 -7.18
C LEU A 46 10.18 1.79 -7.52
N LEU A 47 9.65 2.51 -6.53
CA LEU A 47 9.13 3.86 -6.73
C LEU A 47 10.25 4.90 -6.70
N ASP A 48 11.32 4.67 -5.94
CA ASP A 48 12.53 5.49 -5.95
C ASP A 48 13.17 5.54 -7.36
N PHE A 49 13.17 4.41 -8.08
CA PHE A 49 13.65 4.36 -9.46
C PHE A 49 12.81 5.20 -10.44
N ILE A 50 11.49 5.22 -10.26
CA ILE A 50 10.54 5.96 -11.12
C ILE A 50 10.37 7.41 -10.65
N TRP A 51 10.89 7.73 -9.46
CA TRP A 51 10.75 9.02 -8.79
C TRP A 51 11.09 10.26 -9.63
N PRO A 52 12.21 10.32 -10.38
CA PRO A 52 12.53 11.50 -11.18
C PRO A 52 11.46 11.81 -12.24
N LEU A 53 10.82 10.79 -12.82
CA LEU A 53 9.73 10.97 -13.78
C LEU A 53 8.45 11.47 -13.10
N ALA A 54 8.10 10.88 -11.96
CA ALA A 54 6.93 11.29 -11.19
C ALA A 54 7.02 12.77 -10.81
N ARG A 55 8.21 13.23 -10.42
CA ARG A 55 8.46 14.61 -10.02
C ARG A 55 8.35 15.62 -11.16
N ILE A 56 8.86 15.28 -12.34
CA ILE A 56 8.72 16.13 -13.55
C ILE A 56 7.24 16.26 -13.92
N ILE A 57 6.52 15.13 -13.94
CA ILE A 57 5.09 15.11 -14.29
C ILE A 57 4.26 15.84 -13.22
N ALA A 58 4.62 15.72 -11.94
CA ALA A 58 3.97 16.46 -10.87
C ALA A 58 4.17 17.97 -11.05
N TYR A 59 5.41 18.42 -11.28
CA TYR A 59 5.73 19.84 -11.42
C TYR A 59 5.11 20.50 -12.66
N TYR A 60 5.27 19.88 -13.84
CA TYR A 60 4.78 20.45 -15.11
C TYR A 60 3.32 20.08 -15.42
N GLY A 61 2.88 18.89 -15.04
CA GLY A 61 1.56 18.35 -15.39
C GLY A 61 0.45 18.76 -14.42
N CYS A 62 0.73 18.88 -13.12
CA CYS A 62 -0.32 19.20 -12.15
C CYS A 62 -0.78 20.67 -12.17
N SER A 63 -0.03 21.57 -12.81
CA SER A 63 -0.46 22.97 -13.03
C SER A 63 -1.79 23.08 -13.80
N ARG A 64 -2.14 22.06 -14.60
CA ARG A 64 -3.40 22.02 -15.37
C ARG A 64 -4.55 21.29 -14.66
N ILE A 65 -4.34 20.75 -13.47
CA ILE A 65 -5.35 19.95 -12.76
C ILE A 65 -6.20 20.86 -11.87
N PRO A 66 -7.54 20.71 -11.87
CA PRO A 66 -8.40 21.52 -11.02
C PRO A 66 -8.11 21.28 -9.53
N PHE A 67 -8.02 22.36 -8.76
CA PHE A 67 -7.73 22.35 -7.32
C PHE A 67 -8.69 21.46 -6.50
N SER A 68 -9.95 21.34 -6.94
CA SER A 68 -10.95 20.48 -6.30
C SER A 68 -10.60 18.98 -6.35
N TYR A 69 -9.97 18.54 -7.44
CA TYR A 69 -9.54 17.15 -7.60
C TYR A 69 -8.31 16.86 -6.74
N LEU A 70 -7.33 17.76 -6.71
CA LEU A 70 -6.15 17.66 -5.84
C LEU A 70 -6.54 17.53 -4.37
N LYS A 71 -7.44 18.41 -3.88
CA LYS A 71 -7.94 18.35 -2.50
C LYS A 71 -8.67 17.05 -2.17
N SER A 72 -9.38 16.49 -3.14
CA SER A 72 -10.09 15.21 -2.97
C SER A 72 -9.11 14.03 -2.88
N VAL A 73 -8.08 14.02 -3.73
CA VAL A 73 -7.00 13.02 -3.70
C VAL A 73 -6.17 13.16 -2.42
N GLU A 74 -5.80 14.36 -2.03
CA GLU A 74 -5.11 14.66 -0.77
C GLU A 74 -5.94 14.18 0.42
N GLY A 75 -7.25 14.45 0.43
CA GLY A 75 -8.17 13.94 1.45
C GLY A 75 -8.18 12.40 1.51
N ARG A 76 -8.15 11.73 0.36
CA ARG A 76 -8.04 10.26 0.29
C ARG A 76 -6.69 9.76 0.80
N LEU A 77 -5.58 10.40 0.44
CA LEU A 77 -4.24 10.02 0.91
C LEU A 77 -4.11 10.22 2.42
N LYS A 78 -4.60 11.34 2.95
CA LYS A 78 -4.66 11.62 4.39
C LYS A 78 -5.53 10.61 5.15
N ARG A 79 -6.72 10.28 4.64
CA ARG A 79 -7.59 9.24 5.23
C ARG A 79 -6.96 7.85 5.24
N ASN A 80 -6.12 7.53 4.27
CA ASN A 80 -5.42 6.25 4.25
C ASN A 80 -4.11 6.27 5.05
N GLY A 81 -3.79 7.36 5.75
CA GLY A 81 -2.52 7.54 6.46
C GLY A 81 -1.29 7.59 5.54
N LEU A 82 -1.48 7.79 4.23
CA LEU A 82 -0.44 7.83 3.21
C LEU A 82 0.01 9.24 2.86
N GLY A 83 -0.63 10.27 3.43
CA GLY A 83 -0.27 11.67 3.18
C GLY A 83 1.12 12.09 3.70
N HIS A 84 1.84 11.20 4.40
CA HIS A 84 3.24 11.40 4.79
C HIS A 84 4.23 10.65 3.89
N MET A 85 3.75 9.81 2.96
CA MET A 85 4.60 9.12 1.97
C MET A 85 4.68 9.90 0.66
N MET A 86 3.54 10.44 0.21
CA MET A 86 3.45 11.14 -1.08
C MET A 86 2.41 12.27 -1.02
N ILE A 87 2.68 13.33 -1.79
CA ILE A 87 1.77 14.44 -2.01
C ILE A 87 0.76 14.06 -3.11
N ALA A 88 -0.38 14.75 -3.19
CA ALA A 88 -1.46 14.43 -4.12
C ALA A 88 -1.03 14.54 -5.59
N GLU A 89 -0.17 15.50 -5.89
CA GLU A 89 0.42 15.79 -7.19
C GLU A 89 1.27 14.62 -7.68
N GLU A 90 2.11 14.09 -6.79
CA GLU A 90 3.00 12.95 -7.05
C GLU A 90 2.20 11.67 -7.27
N PHE A 91 1.13 11.47 -6.50
CA PHE A 91 0.25 10.32 -6.67
C PHE A 91 -0.48 10.36 -8.03
N ILE A 92 -0.91 11.53 -8.48
CA ILE A 92 -1.51 11.66 -9.81
C ILE A 92 -0.46 11.42 -10.89
N ALA A 93 0.75 11.94 -10.73
CA ALA A 93 1.85 11.68 -11.64
C ALA A 93 2.12 10.17 -11.78
N LEU A 94 2.12 9.43 -10.67
CA LEU A 94 2.25 7.98 -10.66
C LEU A 94 1.13 7.28 -11.46
N ARG A 95 -0.12 7.75 -11.37
CA ARG A 95 -1.24 7.21 -12.17
C ARG A 95 -1.09 7.46 -13.66
N ILE A 96 -0.59 8.64 -14.03
CA ILE A 96 -0.30 8.98 -15.42
C ILE A 96 0.84 8.09 -15.95
N ILE A 97 1.92 7.93 -15.19
CA ILE A 97 3.03 7.04 -15.56
C ILE A 97 2.53 5.61 -15.74
N ALA A 98 1.78 5.08 -14.78
CA ALA A 98 1.26 3.73 -14.84
C ALA A 98 0.32 3.52 -16.04
N ALA A 99 -0.54 4.49 -16.36
CA ALA A 99 -1.40 4.44 -17.54
C ALA A 99 -0.59 4.50 -18.85
N SER A 100 0.43 5.36 -18.95
CA SER A 100 1.30 5.46 -20.12
C SER A 100 2.13 4.20 -20.34
N VAL A 101 2.67 3.61 -19.27
CA VAL A 101 3.40 2.34 -19.33
C VAL A 101 2.46 1.20 -19.75
N ALA A 102 1.24 1.14 -19.22
CA ALA A 102 0.24 0.15 -19.62
C ALA A 102 -0.22 0.30 -21.07
N LEU A 103 -0.28 1.53 -21.58
CA LEU A 103 -0.58 1.80 -22.99
C LEU A 103 0.55 1.30 -23.89
N LEU A 104 1.81 1.62 -23.56
CA LEU A 104 2.98 1.19 -24.31
C LEU A 104 3.13 -0.34 -24.30
N SER A 105 2.98 -0.98 -23.14
CA SER A 105 3.05 -2.44 -23.04
C SER A 105 1.90 -3.10 -23.79
N GLY A 106 0.70 -2.52 -23.73
CA GLY A 106 -0.45 -2.98 -24.50
C GLY A 106 -0.23 -2.89 -26.01
N TYR A 107 0.31 -1.77 -26.49
CA TYR A 107 0.67 -1.61 -27.90
C TYR A 107 1.67 -2.68 -28.35
N ILE A 108 2.75 -2.90 -27.58
CA ILE A 108 3.75 -3.94 -27.88
C ILE A 108 3.11 -5.33 -27.91
N LEU A 109 2.29 -5.67 -26.91
CA LEU A 109 1.65 -6.98 -26.81
C LEU A 109 0.70 -7.27 -27.99
N ILE A 110 -0.09 -6.28 -28.40
CA ILE A 110 -1.00 -6.38 -29.55
C ILE A 110 -0.21 -6.58 -30.85
N THR A 111 0.89 -5.84 -31.03
CA THR A 111 1.75 -6.01 -32.22
C THR A 111 2.43 -7.38 -32.28
N LEU A 112 2.71 -8.00 -31.13
CA LEU A 112 3.30 -9.34 -31.04
C LEU A 112 2.28 -10.47 -31.27
N LEU A 113 1.04 -10.29 -30.81
CA LEU A 113 -0.04 -11.28 -30.97
C LEU A 113 -0.73 -11.21 -32.33
N ALA A 114 -0.49 -10.15 -33.12
CA ALA A 114 -1.10 -9.87 -34.42
C ALA A 114 -2.65 -9.81 -34.44
N GLU A 115 -3.29 -9.81 -33.26
CA GLU A 115 -4.74 -9.67 -33.10
C GLU A 115 -5.11 -8.21 -32.81
N TRP A 116 -5.77 -7.57 -33.78
CA TRP A 116 -6.20 -6.18 -33.67
C TRP A 116 -7.51 -6.08 -32.88
N ASN A 117 -7.43 -6.03 -31.56
CA ASN A 117 -8.58 -5.78 -30.71
C ASN A 117 -8.57 -4.33 -30.15
N PRO A 118 -9.42 -3.42 -30.68
CA PRO A 118 -9.44 -2.02 -30.27
C PRO A 118 -9.84 -1.80 -28.80
N ILE A 119 -10.55 -2.77 -28.21
CA ILE A 119 -11.00 -2.70 -26.80
C ILE A 119 -9.80 -2.70 -25.85
N LEU A 120 -8.72 -3.42 -26.19
CA LEU A 120 -7.53 -3.52 -25.35
C LEU A 120 -6.81 -2.17 -25.16
N TYR A 121 -6.87 -1.28 -26.16
CA TYR A 121 -6.28 0.07 -26.07
C TYR A 121 -7.00 0.99 -25.08
N ILE A 122 -8.25 0.68 -24.71
CA ILE A 122 -9.00 1.43 -23.70
C ILE A 122 -8.86 0.75 -22.33
N VAL A 123 -8.93 -0.59 -22.30
CA VAL A 123 -8.94 -1.36 -21.05
C VAL A 123 -7.58 -1.33 -20.36
N LEU A 124 -6.46 -1.50 -21.08
CA LEU A 124 -5.13 -1.57 -20.46
C LEU A 124 -4.70 -0.26 -19.80
N PRO A 125 -4.85 0.93 -20.42
CA PRO A 125 -4.53 2.19 -19.76
C PRO A 125 -5.48 2.49 -18.59
N ALA A 126 -6.76 2.12 -18.71
CA ALA A 126 -7.71 2.26 -17.60
C ALA A 126 -7.26 1.42 -16.40
N LEU A 127 -6.87 0.16 -16.61
CA LEU A 127 -6.31 -0.69 -15.56
C LEU A 127 -5.00 -0.11 -14.99
N GLY A 128 -4.12 0.39 -15.84
CA GLY A 128 -2.89 1.08 -15.43
C GLY A 128 -3.16 2.31 -14.55
N PHE A 129 -4.22 3.06 -14.83
CA PHE A 129 -4.62 4.23 -14.04
C PHE A 129 -5.16 3.87 -12.65
N PHE A 130 -5.85 2.71 -12.52
CA PHE A 130 -6.36 2.21 -11.23
C PHE A 130 -5.34 1.38 -10.45
N TYR A 131 -4.27 0.90 -11.09
CA TYR A 131 -3.26 0.06 -10.46
C TYR A 131 -2.58 0.72 -9.24
N PRO A 132 -2.15 2.00 -9.29
CA PRO A 132 -1.58 2.67 -8.11
C PRO A 132 -2.52 2.74 -6.91
N ASP A 133 -3.83 2.88 -7.13
CA ASP A 133 -4.81 2.89 -6.04
C ASP A 133 -4.82 1.55 -5.28
N ILE A 134 -4.72 0.43 -6.00
CA ILE A 134 -4.66 -0.91 -5.41
C ILE A 134 -3.34 -1.11 -4.68
N TRP A 135 -2.23 -0.75 -5.33
CA TRP A 135 -0.90 -0.88 -4.77
C TRP A 135 -0.72 -0.07 -3.47
N LEU A 136 -1.22 1.16 -3.40
CA LEU A 136 -1.21 1.97 -2.17
C LEU A 136 -2.00 1.32 -1.03
N ARG A 137 -3.17 0.74 -1.33
CA ARG A 137 -3.97 0.01 -0.34
C ARG A 137 -3.21 -1.19 0.21
N ASP A 138 -2.48 -1.90 -0.64
CA ASP A 138 -1.67 -3.06 -0.23
C ASP A 138 -0.47 -2.66 0.64
N ILE A 139 0.24 -1.57 0.29
CA ILE A 139 1.31 -1.03 1.14
C ILE A 139 0.75 -0.66 2.51
N ARG A 140 -0.36 0.09 2.53
CA ARG A 140 -1.00 0.50 3.78
C ARG A 140 -1.39 -0.70 4.62
N LYS A 141 -2.02 -1.70 4.01
CA LYS A 141 -2.39 -2.94 4.69
C LYS A 141 -1.19 -3.66 5.29
N LYS A 142 -0.09 -3.79 4.55
CA LYS A 142 1.16 -4.39 5.06
C LYS A 142 1.74 -3.61 6.24
N GLN A 143 1.73 -2.28 6.17
CA GLN A 143 2.19 -1.41 7.26
C GLN A 143 1.31 -1.57 8.51
N VAL A 144 -0.01 -1.55 8.37
CA VAL A 144 -0.97 -1.79 9.46
C VAL A 144 -0.76 -3.17 10.06
N ASP A 145 -0.66 -4.21 9.25
CA ASP A 145 -0.41 -5.58 9.72
C ASP A 145 0.91 -5.70 10.49
N ALA A 146 1.97 -5.00 10.05
CA ALA A 146 3.25 -4.94 10.76
C ALA A 146 3.14 -4.23 12.12
N VAL A 147 2.41 -3.13 12.19
CA VAL A 147 2.11 -2.42 13.45
C VAL A 147 1.32 -3.33 14.39
N LEU A 148 0.24 -3.95 13.92
CA LEU A 148 -0.62 -4.80 14.75
C LEU A 148 0.12 -6.04 15.27
N ARG A 149 1.03 -6.60 14.48
CA ARG A 149 1.86 -7.75 14.86
C ARG A 149 2.87 -7.41 15.95
N THR A 150 3.49 -6.24 15.87
CA THR A 150 4.56 -5.82 16.79
C THR A 150 4.05 -5.13 18.05
N LEU A 151 2.85 -4.55 18.01
CA LEU A 151 2.31 -3.77 19.13
C LEU A 151 2.25 -4.54 20.46
N PRO A 152 1.77 -5.80 20.56
CA PRO A 152 1.74 -6.50 21.85
C PRO A 152 3.11 -6.58 22.51
N ALA A 153 4.16 -6.88 21.72
CA ALA A 153 5.53 -6.93 22.23
C ALA A 153 6.01 -5.57 22.75
N TYR A 154 5.64 -4.47 22.07
CA TYR A 154 5.93 -3.12 22.56
C TYR A 154 5.20 -2.82 23.87
N LEU A 155 3.93 -3.20 24.00
CA LEU A 155 3.17 -3.02 25.23
C LEU A 155 3.79 -3.81 26.38
N ASP A 156 4.26 -5.03 26.13
CA ASP A 156 4.97 -5.84 27.13
C ASP A 156 6.25 -5.13 27.62
N PHE A 157 7.08 -4.62 26.70
CA PHE A 157 8.29 -3.86 27.07
C PHE A 157 7.97 -2.60 27.86
N ILE A 158 6.96 -1.83 27.45
CA ILE A 158 6.56 -0.61 28.16
C ILE A 158 6.01 -0.97 29.54
N THR A 159 5.22 -2.03 29.66
CA THR A 159 4.66 -2.50 30.94
C THR A 159 5.77 -2.89 31.89
N MET A 160 6.70 -3.76 31.46
CA MET A 160 7.84 -4.20 32.28
C MET A 160 8.71 -3.02 32.71
N ALA A 161 8.95 -2.04 31.83
CA ALA A 161 9.71 -0.85 32.16
C ALA A 161 9.02 0.02 33.21
N VAL A 162 7.70 0.22 33.09
CA VAL A 162 6.90 0.96 34.07
C VAL A 162 6.84 0.21 35.41
N GLU A 163 6.69 -1.11 35.40
CA GLU A 163 6.74 -1.96 36.61
C GLU A 163 8.12 -1.89 37.28
N ALA A 164 9.20 -1.72 36.51
CA ALA A 164 10.55 -1.49 37.00
C ALA A 164 10.80 -0.04 37.49
N GLY A 165 9.78 0.81 37.52
CA GLY A 165 9.86 2.17 38.06
C GLY A 165 10.25 3.25 37.05
N LEU A 166 10.38 2.93 35.75
CA LEU A 166 10.58 3.96 34.73
C LEU A 166 9.31 4.78 34.53
N ASN A 167 9.48 6.09 34.35
CA ASN A 167 8.38 6.91 33.85
C ASN A 167 7.98 6.45 32.43
N PHE A 168 6.72 6.66 32.06
CA PHE A 168 6.18 6.17 30.78
C PHE A 168 6.98 6.64 29.55
N SER A 169 7.53 7.86 29.57
CA SER A 169 8.37 8.38 28.49
C SER A 169 9.69 7.61 28.38
N GLY A 170 10.30 7.26 29.52
CA GLY A 170 11.47 6.38 29.61
C GLY A 170 11.15 4.96 29.19
N ALA A 171 9.97 4.44 29.53
CA ALA A 171 9.49 3.14 29.08
C ALA A 171 9.34 3.07 27.55
N ILE A 172 8.79 4.11 26.91
CA ILE A 172 8.75 4.22 25.44
C ILE A 172 10.16 4.28 24.85
N ALA A 173 11.07 5.04 25.45
CA ALA A 173 12.46 5.13 24.98
C ALA A 173 13.18 3.77 25.06
N GLN A 174 12.97 3.01 26.14
CA GLN A 174 13.52 1.67 26.29
C GLN A 174 12.90 0.68 25.29
N ALA A 175 11.58 0.73 25.13
CA ALA A 175 10.87 -0.12 24.17
C ALA A 175 11.30 0.18 22.72
N ARG A 176 11.62 1.44 22.38
CA ARG A 176 12.20 1.80 21.07
C ARG A 176 13.56 1.14 20.83
N THR A 177 14.40 1.04 21.85
CA THR A 177 15.78 0.49 21.74
C THR A 177 15.80 -1.04 21.78
N LYS A 178 14.93 -1.66 22.57
CA LYS A 178 14.90 -3.13 22.79
C LYS A 178 13.79 -3.86 22.02
N GLY A 179 12.83 -3.12 21.47
CA GLY A 179 11.70 -3.66 20.75
C GLY A 179 12.04 -4.18 19.36
N PRO A 180 11.12 -4.95 18.75
CA PRO A 180 11.29 -5.48 17.41
C PRO A 180 11.36 -4.36 16.36
N ALA A 181 12.17 -4.52 15.32
CA ALA A 181 12.21 -3.56 14.21
C ALA A 181 10.83 -3.45 13.54
N GLY A 182 10.42 -2.23 13.19
CA GLY A 182 9.16 -1.99 12.49
C GLY A 182 8.68 -0.54 12.54
N PRO A 183 7.50 -0.26 11.96
CA PRO A 183 6.97 1.11 11.86
C PRO A 183 6.74 1.78 13.23
N LEU A 184 6.46 0.99 14.27
CA LEU A 184 6.26 1.50 15.62
C LEU A 184 7.52 2.13 16.24
N VAL A 185 8.73 1.69 15.87
CA VAL A 185 10.00 2.30 16.33
C VAL A 185 10.03 3.79 15.96
N ILE A 186 9.63 4.09 14.71
CA ILE A 186 9.65 5.42 14.12
C ILE A 186 8.62 6.30 14.83
N GLU A 187 7.39 5.79 14.97
CA GLU A 187 6.29 6.50 15.61
C GLU A 187 6.56 6.81 17.07
N PHE A 188 7.11 5.85 17.84
CA PHE A 188 7.55 6.11 19.20
C PHE A 188 8.70 7.13 19.25
N GLY A 189 9.59 7.14 18.26
CA GLY A 189 10.59 8.19 18.09
C GLY A 189 9.99 9.58 17.90
N ILE A 190 8.95 9.70 17.08
CA ILE A 190 8.21 10.96 16.88
C ILE A 190 7.53 11.38 18.19
N VAL A 191 6.88 10.47 18.91
CA VAL A 191 6.26 10.76 20.21
C VAL A 191 7.28 11.27 21.23
N LEU A 192 8.46 10.64 21.31
CA LEU A 192 9.54 11.09 22.20
C LEU A 192 10.05 12.48 21.81
N ARG A 193 10.19 12.77 20.51
CA ARG A 193 10.57 14.10 20.02
C ARG A 193 9.50 15.15 20.37
N ASP A 194 8.23 14.87 20.11
CA ASP A 194 7.11 15.74 20.45
C ASP A 194 7.17 16.13 21.94
N MET A 195 7.36 15.14 22.81
CA MET A 195 7.47 15.38 24.26
C MET A 195 8.72 16.19 24.64
N ARG A 196 9.87 15.97 23.99
CA ARG A 196 11.09 16.78 24.20
C ARG A 196 10.91 18.22 23.75
N SER A 197 10.09 18.45 22.73
CA SER A 197 9.70 19.78 22.26
C SER A 197 8.64 20.47 23.14
N GLY A 198 8.29 19.89 24.30
CA GLY A 198 7.35 20.48 25.25
C GLY A 198 5.88 20.15 24.99
N ILE A 199 5.55 19.28 24.03
CA ILE A 199 4.16 18.87 23.78
C ILE A 199 3.72 17.91 24.89
N PRO A 200 2.54 18.12 25.52
CA PRO A 200 2.04 17.21 26.54
C PRO A 200 1.90 15.77 26.04
N ARG A 201 2.30 14.78 26.87
CA ARG A 201 2.28 13.35 26.56
C ARG A 201 0.96 12.88 25.93
N THR A 202 -0.17 13.21 26.55
CA THR A 202 -1.51 12.89 26.05
C THR A 202 -1.73 13.41 24.62
N ARG A 203 -1.23 14.61 24.29
CA ARG A 203 -1.37 15.21 22.96
C ARG A 203 -0.44 14.54 21.95
N ALA A 204 0.79 14.21 22.34
CA ALA A 204 1.75 13.50 21.51
C ALA A 204 1.23 12.10 21.11
N LEU A 205 0.69 11.34 22.07
CA LEU A 205 0.07 10.03 21.81
C LEU A 205 -1.17 10.14 20.91
N LYS A 206 -2.02 11.16 21.11
CA LYS A 206 -3.17 11.40 20.23
C LYS A 206 -2.77 11.76 18.80
N ARG A 207 -1.66 12.51 18.63
CA ARG A 207 -1.09 12.77 17.30
C ARG A 207 -0.61 11.48 16.63
N MET A 208 0.07 10.61 17.38
CA MET A 208 0.45 9.28 16.88
C MET A 208 -0.77 8.46 16.47
N ALA A 209 -1.83 8.38 17.29
CA ALA A 209 -3.05 7.67 16.93
C ALA A 209 -3.70 8.23 15.66
N LYS A 210 -3.72 9.56 15.50
CA LYS A 210 -4.25 10.21 14.30
C LYS A 210 -3.40 9.97 13.04
N ARG A 211 -2.07 9.91 13.15
CA ARG A 211 -1.18 9.58 12.03
C ARG A 211 -1.30 8.13 11.61
N LEU A 212 -1.28 7.23 12.60
CA LEU A 212 -1.40 5.80 12.34
C LEU A 212 -2.79 5.44 11.87
N ASP A 213 -3.86 6.11 12.31
CA ASP A 213 -5.26 5.84 11.92
C ASP A 213 -5.60 4.33 11.95
N ILE A 214 -5.20 3.70 13.05
CA ILE A 214 -5.47 2.28 13.36
C ILE A 214 -6.32 2.28 14.62
N HIS A 215 -7.46 1.59 14.57
CA HIS A 215 -8.42 1.52 15.68
C HIS A 215 -7.76 1.03 16.98
N GLU A 216 -6.97 -0.02 16.87
CA GLU A 216 -6.17 -0.66 17.89
C GLU A 216 -5.16 0.27 18.60
N ILE A 217 -4.54 1.19 17.86
CA ILE A 217 -3.64 2.20 18.44
C ILE A 217 -4.45 3.28 19.14
N SER A 218 -5.57 3.69 18.55
CA SER A 218 -6.46 4.70 19.13
C SER A 218 -7.07 4.22 20.44
N SER A 219 -7.48 2.96 20.52
CA SER A 219 -7.97 2.32 21.75
C SER A 219 -6.89 2.31 22.83
N PHE A 220 -5.69 1.87 22.50
CA PHE A 220 -4.54 1.89 23.40
C PHE A 220 -4.24 3.31 23.94
N VAL A 221 -4.15 4.31 23.05
CA VAL A 221 -3.87 5.70 23.44
C VAL A 221 -4.98 6.24 24.35
N ASN A 222 -6.24 5.96 24.05
CA ASN A 222 -7.35 6.39 24.89
C ASN A 222 -7.28 5.75 26.29
N ALA A 223 -6.95 4.47 26.37
CA ALA A 223 -6.78 3.77 27.64
C ALA A 223 -5.63 4.38 28.47
N VAL A 224 -4.48 4.67 27.86
CA VAL A 224 -3.34 5.33 28.54
C VAL A 224 -3.72 6.74 29.03
N VAL A 225 -4.40 7.53 28.19
CA VAL A 225 -4.84 8.88 28.56
C VAL A 225 -5.86 8.84 29.69
N GLN A 226 -6.74 7.84 29.71
CA GLN A 226 -7.71 7.65 30.79
C GLN A 226 -7.03 7.24 32.09
N ALA A 227 -6.06 6.32 32.03
CA ALA A 227 -5.26 5.91 33.18
C ALA A 227 -4.51 7.08 33.81
N GLU A 228 -3.90 7.93 32.97
CA GLU A 228 -3.20 9.15 33.39
C GLU A 228 -4.14 10.16 34.08
N LYS A 229 -5.36 10.34 33.56
CA LYS A 229 -6.35 11.25 34.16
C LYS A 229 -6.94 10.75 35.47
N MET A 230 -7.13 9.44 35.60
CA MET A 230 -7.78 8.81 36.75
C MET A 230 -6.79 8.41 37.86
N GLY A 231 -5.48 8.56 37.64
CA GLY A 231 -4.45 8.12 38.59
C GLY A 231 -4.39 6.60 38.78
N SER A 232 -4.98 5.83 37.86
CA SER A 232 -4.98 4.36 37.88
C SER A 232 -3.58 3.82 37.58
N SER A 233 -3.29 2.58 38.03
CA SER A 233 -1.99 1.95 37.73
C SER A 233 -1.82 1.81 36.20
N MET A 234 -0.87 2.57 35.66
CA MET A 234 -0.56 2.57 34.22
C MET A 234 -0.18 1.15 33.76
N ALA A 235 0.58 0.42 34.57
CA ALA A 235 0.96 -0.97 34.31
C ALA A 235 -0.27 -1.90 34.16
N GLY A 236 -1.30 -1.75 35.00
CA GLY A 236 -2.50 -2.57 34.91
C GLY A 236 -3.26 -2.36 33.59
N VAL A 237 -3.40 -1.10 33.15
CA VAL A 237 -4.06 -0.76 31.88
C VAL A 237 -3.27 -1.29 30.69
N LEU A 238 -1.95 -1.15 30.68
CA LEU A 238 -1.10 -1.69 29.62
C LEU A 238 -1.18 -3.22 29.53
N ARG A 239 -1.21 -3.92 30.67
CA ARG A 239 -1.31 -5.39 30.74
C ARG A 239 -2.64 -5.91 30.21
N ILE A 240 -3.75 -5.26 30.58
CA ILE A 240 -5.09 -5.59 30.05
C ILE A 240 -5.12 -5.37 28.54
N GLN A 241 -4.56 -4.25 28.05
CA GLN A 241 -4.46 -3.97 26.62
C GLN A 241 -3.59 -5.01 25.89
N ALA A 242 -2.46 -5.42 26.45
CA ALA A 242 -1.61 -6.45 25.86
C ALA A 242 -2.35 -7.79 25.72
N GLU A 243 -3.06 -8.21 26.77
CA GLU A 243 -3.82 -9.46 26.78
C GLU A 243 -5.00 -9.41 25.78
N GLN A 244 -5.73 -8.30 25.76
CA GLN A 244 -6.80 -8.08 24.78
C GLN A 244 -6.27 -8.24 23.35
N ARG A 245 -5.08 -7.69 23.05
CA ARG A 245 -4.49 -7.75 21.71
C ARG A 245 -3.96 -9.12 21.33
N ARG A 246 -3.50 -9.92 22.30
CA ARG A 246 -3.19 -11.35 22.09
C ARG A 246 -4.46 -12.14 21.78
N SER A 247 -5.52 -11.92 22.55
CA SER A 247 -6.82 -12.57 22.33
C SER A 247 -7.42 -12.21 20.96
N GLU A 248 -7.41 -10.93 20.56
CA GLU A 248 -7.87 -10.51 19.23
C GLU A 248 -7.05 -11.14 18.10
N ARG A 249 -5.72 -11.27 18.28
CA ARG A 249 -4.87 -11.95 17.30
C ARG A 249 -5.24 -13.44 17.17
N PHE A 250 -5.53 -14.11 18.29
CA PHE A 250 -5.99 -15.50 18.30
C PHE A 250 -7.34 -15.64 17.58
N GLN A 251 -8.32 -14.81 17.93
CA GLN A 251 -9.64 -14.81 17.30
C GLN A 251 -9.57 -14.50 15.79
N ARG A 252 -8.67 -13.61 15.36
CA ARG A 252 -8.46 -13.35 13.92
C ARG A 252 -7.86 -14.55 13.19
N ALA A 253 -6.98 -15.30 13.84
CA ALA A 253 -6.43 -16.53 13.27
C ALA A 253 -7.52 -17.61 13.17
N GLU A 254 -8.33 -17.77 14.22
CA GLU A 254 -9.46 -18.68 14.26
C GLU A 254 -10.52 -18.34 13.20
N LYS A 255 -10.89 -17.06 13.09
CA LYS A 255 -11.79 -16.57 12.04
C LYS A 255 -11.26 -16.89 10.63
N LYS A 256 -9.96 -16.67 10.38
CA LYS A 256 -9.34 -17.03 9.09
C LYS A 256 -9.37 -18.53 8.84
N ALA A 257 -9.18 -19.36 9.87
CA ALA A 257 -9.29 -20.81 9.77
C ALA A 257 -10.73 -21.24 9.43
N MET A 258 -11.73 -20.64 10.07
CA MET A 258 -13.16 -20.90 9.81
C MET A 258 -13.63 -20.40 8.44
N GLU A 259 -13.03 -19.33 7.90
CA GLU A 259 -13.33 -18.84 6.55
C GLU A 259 -12.70 -19.71 5.44
N ALA A 260 -11.67 -20.49 5.74
CA ALA A 260 -10.94 -21.26 4.72
C ALA A 260 -11.82 -22.34 4.03
N PRO A 261 -12.63 -23.14 4.75
CA PRO A 261 -13.57 -24.09 4.13
C PRO A 261 -14.60 -23.42 3.22
N VAL A 262 -15.14 -22.27 3.63
CA VAL A 262 -16.16 -21.56 2.83
C VAL A 262 -15.58 -21.05 1.52
N LYS A 263 -14.31 -20.59 1.52
CA LYS A 263 -13.62 -20.14 0.30
C LYS A 263 -13.33 -21.27 -0.70
N LEU A 264 -13.25 -22.52 -0.24
CA LEU A 264 -13.06 -23.69 -1.12
C LEU A 264 -14.33 -24.08 -1.89
N ILE A 265 -15.52 -23.69 -1.43
CA ILE A 265 -16.79 -23.96 -2.11
C ILE A 265 -16.83 -23.29 -3.49
N GLY A 266 -16.29 -22.08 -3.62
CA GLY A 266 -16.31 -21.31 -4.87
C GLY A 266 -15.67 -22.06 -6.05
N PRO A 267 -14.38 -22.42 -5.98
CA PRO A 267 -13.73 -23.23 -7.01
C PRO A 267 -14.42 -24.58 -7.21
N LEU A 268 -14.87 -25.22 -6.12
CA LEU A 268 -15.55 -26.51 -6.20
C LEU A 268 -16.82 -26.42 -7.05
N VAL A 269 -17.66 -25.41 -6.86
CA VAL A 269 -18.85 -25.19 -7.69
C VAL A 269 -18.47 -24.86 -9.12
N ILE A 270 -17.51 -23.96 -9.35
CA ILE A 270 -17.11 -23.53 -10.70
C ILE A 270 -16.53 -24.69 -11.54
N PHE A 271 -15.81 -25.63 -10.94
CA PHE A 271 -15.18 -26.73 -11.69
C PHE A 271 -16.00 -28.01 -11.68
N ILE A 272 -16.62 -28.39 -10.56
CA ILE A 272 -17.35 -29.67 -10.44
C ILE A 272 -18.73 -29.57 -11.07
N PHE A 273 -19.48 -28.48 -10.90
CA PHE A 273 -20.84 -28.40 -11.45
C PHE A 273 -20.84 -28.47 -12.99
N PRO A 274 -20.05 -27.67 -13.73
CA PRO A 274 -20.04 -27.80 -15.20
C PRO A 274 -19.61 -29.19 -15.66
N THR A 275 -18.60 -29.78 -15.01
CA THR A 275 -18.12 -31.13 -15.34
C THR A 275 -19.19 -32.19 -15.12
N THR A 276 -19.89 -32.14 -14.00
CA THR A 276 -20.98 -33.09 -13.69
C THR A 276 -22.17 -32.93 -14.64
N PHE A 277 -22.54 -31.71 -14.99
CA PHE A 277 -23.58 -31.44 -16.01
C PHE A 277 -23.19 -32.00 -17.37
N ILE A 278 -21.95 -31.82 -17.82
CA ILE A 278 -21.46 -32.38 -19.09
C ILE A 278 -21.57 -33.91 -19.08
N VAL A 279 -21.12 -34.57 -18.01
CA VAL A 279 -21.15 -36.03 -17.89
C VAL A 279 -22.59 -36.57 -17.84
N LEU A 280 -23.51 -35.91 -17.13
CA LEU A 280 -24.92 -36.31 -17.04
C LEU A 280 -25.70 -36.02 -18.34
N ALA A 281 -25.41 -34.91 -19.02
CA ALA A 281 -26.08 -34.53 -20.26
C ALA A 281 -25.61 -35.38 -21.45
N PHE A 282 -24.39 -35.92 -21.41
CA PHE A 282 -23.80 -36.74 -22.47
C PHE A 282 -24.68 -37.92 -22.93
N PRO A 283 -25.13 -38.85 -22.07
CA PRO A 283 -25.98 -39.97 -22.50
C PRO A 283 -27.36 -39.51 -22.98
N ILE A 284 -27.90 -38.42 -22.43
CA ILE A 284 -29.17 -37.84 -22.86
C ILE A 284 -29.01 -37.31 -24.29
N ALA A 285 -27.97 -36.53 -24.55
CA ALA A 285 -27.66 -36.01 -25.87
C ALA A 285 -27.46 -37.14 -26.90
N ILE A 286 -26.71 -38.20 -26.54
CA ILE A 286 -26.52 -39.37 -27.39
C ILE A 286 -27.85 -40.09 -27.67
N LYS A 287 -28.72 -40.26 -26.66
CA LYS A 287 -30.05 -40.87 -26.86
C LYS A 287 -30.94 -40.02 -27.77
N PHE A 288 -30.90 -38.69 -27.66
CA PHE A 288 -31.64 -37.81 -28.55
C PHE A 288 -31.14 -37.89 -29.99
N ILE A 289 -29.82 -37.98 -30.20
CA ILE A 289 -29.21 -38.12 -31.53
C ILE A 289 -29.53 -39.50 -32.14
N GLN A 290 -29.46 -40.58 -31.36
CA GLN A 290 -29.75 -41.94 -31.84
C GLN A 290 -31.26 -42.23 -31.97
N GLY A 291 -32.10 -41.53 -31.21
CA GLY A 291 -33.56 -41.71 -31.17
C GLY A 291 -34.32 -41.07 -32.33
N GLY A 292 -33.64 -40.43 -33.29
CA GLY A 292 -34.26 -39.93 -34.53
C GLY A 292 -35.23 -38.76 -34.35
N TYR A 293 -35.00 -37.88 -33.36
CA TYR A 293 -35.69 -36.58 -33.27
C TYR A 293 -34.95 -35.44 -33.99
N PHE A 294 -33.96 -35.78 -34.83
CA PHE A 294 -33.42 -35.00 -35.95
C PHE A 294 -32.99 -35.96 -37.06
#